data_AF-A0A0E9XFL6-F1
#
_entry.id   AF-A0A0E9XFL6-F1
#
_cell.length_a   1.000
_cell.length_b   1.000
_cell.length_c   1.000
_cell.angle_alpha   90.00
_cell.angle_beta   90.00
_cell.angle_gamma   90.00
#
_symmetry.space_group_name_H-M   'P 1'
#
loop_
_entity.id
_entity.type
_entity.pdbx_description
1 polymer ?
#
loop_
_entity_poly.entity_id
_entity_poly.type
_entity_poly.pdbx_seq_one_letter_code
_entity_poly.pdbx_strand_id
1 'polypeptide(L)' 'MLCMDESNLRDLNRKANSVKNCKAKIELLGKYDPQKQLIIQDPYYGSEEDFETVYEQCLRCCRAFLESHS' A
#
# COMPACT_ATOMS: atom_id res chain seq x y z
N MET A 1 -1.51 -8.88 -2.24
CA MET A 1 -0.31 -8.05 -2.37
C MET A 1 -0.75 -6.61 -2.22
N LEU A 2 -0.25 -5.93 -1.20
CA LEU A 2 -0.59 -4.53 -0.93
C LEU A 2 0.61 -3.66 -1.30
N CYS A 3 0.39 -2.56 -2.02
CA CYS A 3 1.45 -1.64 -2.48
C CYS A 3 1.16 -0.19 -2.10
N MET A 4 2.16 0.69 -2.26
CA MET A 4 2.17 2.01 -1.61
C MET A 4 1.52 3.11 -2.47
N ASP A 5 1.76 3.07 -3.78
CA ASP A 5 1.30 4.08 -4.73
C ASP A 5 0.80 3.49 -6.06
N GLU A 6 0.33 4.37 -6.94
CA GLU A 6 -0.18 3.99 -8.27
C GLU A 6 0.90 3.43 -9.21
N SER A 7 2.15 3.88 -9.05
CA SER A 7 3.27 3.40 -9.87
C SER A 7 3.57 1.94 -9.57
N ASN A 8 3.69 1.60 -8.29
CA ASN A 8 3.82 0.24 -7.80
C ASN A 8 2.62 -0.61 -8.23
N LEU A 9 1.40 -0.08 -8.12
CA LEU A 9 0.18 -0.80 -8.53
C LEU A 9 0.21 -1.15 -10.01
N ARG A 10 0.55 -0.20 -10.87
CA ARG A 10 0.68 -0.41 -12.32
C ARG A 10 1.74 -1.45 -12.64
N ASP A 11 2.91 -1.36 -12.00
CA ASP A 11 4.02 -2.29 -12.25
C ASP A 11 3.70 -3.71 -11.78
N LEU A 12 3.06 -3.85 -10.61
CA LEU A 12 2.61 -5.14 -10.10
C LEU A 12 1.53 -5.75 -10.98
N ASN A 13 0.57 -4.97 -11.47
CA ASN A 13 -0.43 -5.46 -12.43
C ASN A 13 0.21 -5.90 -13.74
N ARG A 14 1.18 -5.15 -14.26
CA ARG A 14 1.95 -5.55 -15.46
C ARG A 14 2.68 -6.88 -15.25
N LYS A 15 3.29 -7.07 -14.07
CA LYS A 15 3.95 -8.33 -13.70
C LYS A 15 2.96 -9.47 -13.46
N ALA A 16 1.78 -9.19 -12.92
CA ALA A 16 0.74 -10.20 -12.72
C ALA A 16 0.24 -10.78 -14.05
N ASN A 17 0.12 -9.94 -15.09
CA ASN A 17 -0.31 -10.36 -16.42
C ASN A 17 0.66 -11.36 -17.10
N SER A 18 1.92 -11.43 -16.67
CA SER A 18 2.88 -12.42 -17.20
C SER A 18 2.85 -13.75 -16.44
N VAL A 19 2.02 -13.89 -15.39
CA VAL A 19 1.92 -15.09 -14.57
C VAL A 19 0.62 -15.83 -14.85
N LYS A 20 0.70 -17.09 -15.30
CA LYS A 20 -0.47 -17.90 -15.71
C LYS A 20 -1.59 -18.00 -14.68
N ASN A 21 -1.27 -18.01 -13.39
CA ASN A 21 -2.24 -18.25 -12.31
C ASN A 21 -1.99 -17.29 -11.13
N CYS A 22 -2.04 -15.98 -11.38
CA CYS A 22 -1.90 -15.01 -10.30
C CYS A 22 -3.10 -15.09 -9.33
N LYS A 23 -2.88 -15.68 -8.15
CA LYS A 23 -3.91 -15.80 -7.09
C LYS A 23 -3.99 -14.57 -6.18
N ALA A 24 -2.95 -13.72 -6.19
CA ALA A 24 -2.86 -12.60 -5.27
C ALA A 24 -3.74 -11.43 -5.76
N LYS A 25 -4.63 -10.93 -4.90
CA LYS A 25 -5.31 -9.65 -5.10
C LYS A 25 -4.30 -8.51 -4.94
N ILE A 26 -4.22 -7.61 -5.92
CA ILE A 26 -3.28 -6.46 -5.91
C ILE A 26 -4.07 -5.19 -5.64
N GLU A 27 -3.76 -4.50 -4.54
CA GLU A 27 -4.45 -3.29 -4.09
C GLU A 27 -3.48 -2.31 -3.42
N LEU A 28 -3.89 -1.05 -3.29
CA LEU A 28 -3.16 -0.07 -2.49
C LEU A 28 -3.36 -0.34 -0.99
N LEU A 29 -2.30 -0.24 -0.20
CA LEU A 29 -2.37 -0.34 1.26
C LEU A 29 -3.21 0.81 1.84
N GLY A 30 -3.03 2.04 1.33
CA GLY A 30 -3.78 3.22 1.76
C GLY A 30 -5.30 3.13 1.51
N LYS A 31 -5.78 2.14 0.74
CA LYS A 31 -7.22 1.84 0.64
C LYS A 31 -7.84 1.47 1.99
N TYR A 32 -7.02 0.94 2.90
CA TYR A 32 -7.41 0.55 4.25
C TYR A 32 -7.20 1.66 5.28
N ASP A 33 -6.73 2.86 4.90
CA ASP A 33 -6.57 3.95 5.86
C ASP A 33 -7.95 4.50 6.27
N PRO A 34 -8.34 4.44 7.56
CA PRO A 34 -9.57 5.10 8.03
C PRO A 34 -9.57 6.61 7.78
N GLN A 35 -8.41 7.24 7.64
CA GLN A 35 -8.28 8.67 7.31
C GLN A 35 -8.37 8.96 5.80
N LYS A 36 -8.58 7.92 4.97
CA LYS A 36 -8.73 8.01 3.50
C LYS A 36 -7.49 8.57 2.78
N GLN A 37 -6.30 8.42 3.36
CA GLN A 37 -5.04 8.72 2.66
C GLN A 37 -4.67 7.51 1.80
N LEU A 38 -4.99 7.59 0.51
CA LEU A 38 -4.88 6.46 -0.42
C LEU A 38 -3.42 6.13 -0.80
N ILE A 39 -2.57 7.15 -0.91
CA ILE A 39 -1.17 7.01 -1.35
C ILE A 39 -0.27 7.13 -0.13
N ILE A 40 0.65 6.18 0.01
CA ILE A 40 1.76 6.25 0.95
C ILE A 40 2.95 6.79 0.16
N GLN A 41 3.37 8.02 0.47
CA GLN A 41 4.42 8.71 -0.27
C GLN A 41 5.78 8.06 -0.03
N ASP A 42 6.64 8.06 -1.05
CA ASP A 42 8.02 7.61 -0.91
C ASP A 42 8.85 8.65 -0.14
N PRO A 43 9.36 8.34 1.06
CA PRO A 43 10.09 9.28 1.89
C PRO A 43 11.58 9.38 1.49
N TYR A 44 12.04 8.73 0.42
CA TYR A 44 13.46 8.62 0.07
C TYR A 44 14.21 9.97 -0.06
N TYR A 45 13.52 11.04 -0.49
CA TYR A 45 14.07 12.40 -0.57
C TYR A 45 13.48 13.35 0.49
N GLY A 46 12.80 12.80 1.50
CA GLY A 46 12.15 13.53 2.59
C GLY A 46 13.00 13.67 3.85
N SER A 47 12.40 14.21 4.90
CA SER A 47 12.98 14.30 6.25
C SER A 47 12.55 13.13 7.13
N GLU A 48 13.08 13.07 8.36
CA GLU A 48 12.69 12.05 9.35
C GLU A 48 11.18 12.09 9.65
N GLU A 49 10.57 13.27 9.64
CA GLU A 49 9.12 13.45 9.80
C GLU A 49 8.31 12.81 8.67
N ASP A 50 8.85 12.75 7.45
CA ASP A 50 8.19 12.07 6.32
C ASP A 50 8.18 10.54 6.55
N PHE A 51 9.27 9.98 7.09
CA PHE A 51 9.32 8.57 7.47
C PHE A 51 8.34 8.25 8.61
N GLU A 52 8.23 9.12 9.62
CA GLU A 52 7.26 8.96 10.70
C GLU A 52 5.82 8.99 10.19
N THR A 53 5.53 9.89 9.25
CA THR A 53 4.22 9.96 8.59
C THR A 53 3.88 8.66 7.86
N VAL A 54 4.85 8.09 7.13
CA VAL A 54 4.71 6.79 6.45
C VAL A 54 4.48 5.66 7.46
N TYR A 55 5.20 5.65 8.57
CA TYR A 55 5.04 4.67 9.65
C TYR A 55 3.61 4.70 10.22
N GLU A 56 3.13 5.88 10.60
CA GLU A 56 1.78 6.07 11.15
C GLU A 56 0.69 5.66 10.16
N GLN A 57 0.86 6.00 8.88
CA GLN A 57 -0.07 5.58 7.84
C GLN A 57 -0.08 4.05 7.67
N CYS A 58 1.09 3.41 7.63
CA CYS A 58 1.20 1.95 7.59
C CYS A 58 0.51 1.30 8.79
N LEU A 59 0.72 1.83 9.99
CA LEU A 59 0.14 1.29 11.22
C LEU A 59 -1.39 1.30 11.17
N ARG A 60 -2.00 2.42 10.76
CA ARG A 60 -3.46 2.54 10.61
C ARG A 60 -4.00 1.57 9.56
N CYS A 61 -3.37 1.51 8.39
CA CYS A 61 -3.80 0.66 7.28
C CYS A 61 -3.72 -0.83 7.66
N CYS A 62 -2.62 -1.26 8.28
CA CYS A 62 -2.41 -2.65 8.69
C CYS A 62 -3.42 -3.10 9.74
N ARG A 63 -3.75 -2.24 10.72
CA ARG A 63 -4.78 -2.53 11.73
C ARG A 63 -6.15 -2.71 11.09
N ALA A 64 -6.59 -1.76 10.27
CA ALA A 64 -7.88 -1.83 9.58
C ALA A 64 -7.97 -3.00 8.57
N PHE A 65 -6.85 -3.31 7.88
CA PHE A 65 -6.76 -4.49 7.02
C PHE A 65 -6.97 -5.78 7.80
N LEU A 66 -6.28 -5.94 8.94
CA LEU A 66 -6.39 -7.13 9.78
C LEU A 66 -7.81 -7.29 10.35
N GLU A 67 -8.40 -6.21 10.87
CA GLU A 67 -9.76 -6.22 11.42
C GLU A 67 -10.84 -6.56 10.37
N SER A 68 -10.64 -6.18 9.10
CA SER A 68 -11.58 -6.49 8.02
C SER A 68 -11.44 -7.91 7.45
N HIS A 69 -10.40 -8.66 7.86
CA HIS A 69 -10.10 -10.00 7.36
C HIS A 69 -9.86 -11.04 8.47
N SER A 70 -10.10 -10.66 9.73
CA SER A 70 -10.10 -11.56 10.89
C SER A 70 -11.40 -12.33 11.05
#